data_AF-A0A1I7L8R2-F1
#
_entry.id   AF-A0A1I7L8R2-F1
#
_cell.length_a   1.000
_cell.length_b   1.000
_cell.length_c   1.000
_cell.angle_alpha   90.00
_cell.angle_beta   90.00
_cell.angle_gamma   90.00
#
_symmetry.space_group_name_H-M   'P 1'
#
loop_
_entity.id
_entity.type
_entity.pdbx_description
1 polymer ?
#
loop_
_entity_poly.entity_id
_entity_poly.type
_entity_poly.pdbx_seq_one_letter_code
_entity_poly.pdbx_strand_id
1 'polypeptide(L)' 'MADIRSTYINERQVQCFIDRHELERVVREHALRQAGYDPEAKNLTVKVKFEDQTEGSPSYKVGTKVRVEIVEALLADKE' A
#
# COMPACT_ATOMS: atom_id res chain seq x y z
N MET A 1 6.90 -12.59 -50.17
CA MET A 1 6.59 -13.53 -49.08
C MET A 1 6.82 -12.77 -47.78
N ALA A 2 5.81 -12.65 -46.93
CA ALA A 2 5.93 -11.94 -45.65
C ALA A 2 6.52 -12.89 -44.60
N ASP A 3 7.60 -12.45 -43.95
CA ASP A 3 8.31 -13.16 -42.88
C ASP A 3 7.53 -12.96 -41.57
N ILE A 4 6.64 -13.91 -41.26
CA ILE A 4 5.84 -13.89 -40.02
C ILE A 4 6.70 -14.50 -38.92
N ARG A 5 7.25 -13.67 -38.05
CA ARG A 5 7.90 -14.11 -36.81
C ARG A 5 6.88 -14.18 -35.69
N SER A 6 6.38 -15.38 -35.40
CA SER A 6 5.57 -15.64 -34.21
C SER A 6 6.47 -15.87 -32.99
N THR A 7 6.38 -14.98 -32.00
CA THR A 7 7.02 -15.17 -30.69
C THR A 7 5.97 -15.71 -29.72
N TYR A 8 6.17 -16.91 -29.19
CA TYR A 8 5.29 -17.50 -28.19
C TYR A 8 5.68 -16.97 -26.81
N ILE A 9 4.79 -16.20 -26.18
CA ILE A 9 4.94 -15.75 -24.78
C ILE A 9 4.08 -16.69 -23.93
N ASN A 10 4.73 -17.52 -23.10
CA ASN A 10 4.02 -18.37 -22.14
C ASN A 10 3.78 -17.55 -20.86
N GLU A 11 2.56 -17.06 -20.66
CA GLU A 11 2.19 -16.33 -19.45
C GLU A 11 1.64 -17.30 -18.38
N ARG A 12 2.19 -17.22 -17.17
CA ARG A 12 1.61 -17.89 -16.00
C ARG A 12 0.79 -16.87 -15.22
N GLN A 13 -0.53 -17.03 -15.22
CA GLN A 13 -1.42 -16.20 -14.40
C GLN A 13 -1.60 -16.84 -13.02
N VAL A 14 -1.40 -16.04 -11.97
CA VAL A 14 -1.69 -16.40 -10.58
C VAL A 14 -2.60 -15.33 -10.00
N GLN A 15 -3.71 -15.75 -9.40
CA GLN A 15 -4.66 -14.86 -8.72
C GLN A 15 -4.64 -15.19 -7.23
N CYS A 16 -4.68 -14.16 -6.39
CA CYS A 16 -4.85 -14.31 -4.95
C CYS A 16 -5.85 -13.26 -4.45
N PHE A 17 -6.57 -13.60 -3.39
CA PHE A 17 -7.45 -12.69 -2.68
C PHE A 17 -6.77 -12.36 -1.36
N ILE A 18 -6.61 -11.06 -1.09
CA ILE A 18 -6.02 -10.56 0.14
C ILE A 18 -7.15 -9.90 0.92
N ASP A 19 -7.36 -10.32 2.16
CA ASP A 19 -8.38 -9.69 3.00
C ASP A 19 -7.95 -8.30 3.49
N ARG A 20 -8.88 -7.56 4.08
CA ARG A 20 -8.63 -6.20 4.53
C ARG A 20 -7.52 -6.12 5.58
N HIS A 21 -7.48 -7.06 6.53
CA HIS A 21 -6.50 -7.04 7.61
C HIS A 21 -5.11 -7.40 7.10
N GLU A 22 -5.01 -8.37 6.19
CA GLU A 22 -3.76 -8.68 5.50
C GLU A 22 -3.27 -7.49 4.68
N LEU A 23 -4.17 -6.82 3.94
CA LEU A 23 -3.81 -5.65 3.16
C LEU A 23 -3.35 -4.48 4.05
N GLU A 24 -4.03 -4.22 5.17
CA GLU A 24 -3.62 -3.23 6.16
C GLU A 24 -2.23 -3.54 6.74
N ARG A 25 -1.93 -4.83 6.99
CA ARG A 25 -0.60 -5.28 7.43
C ARG A 25 0.47 -5.02 6.37
N VAL A 26 0.24 -5.38 5.11
CA VAL A 26 1.19 -5.15 4.01
C VAL A 26 1.47 -3.65 3.86
N VAL A 27 0.41 -2.82 3.87
CA VAL A 27 0.54 -1.37 3.77
C VAL A 27 1.31 -0.80 4.97
N ARG A 28 1.01 -1.26 6.20
CA ARG A 28 1.72 -0.83 7.41
C ARG A 28 3.21 -1.12 7.31
N GLU A 29 3.59 -2.34 6.95
CA GLU A 29 4.98 -2.76 6.85
C GLU A 29 5.73 -1.96 5.78
N HIS A 30 5.09 -1.74 4.62
CA HIS A 30 5.64 -0.91 3.55
C HIS A 30 5.86 0.54 4.00
N ALA A 31 4.87 1.15 4.63
CA ALA A 31 4.94 2.53 5.10
C ALA A 31 6.01 2.74 6.19
N LEU A 32 6.14 1.80 7.13
CA LEU A 32 7.18 1.84 8.17
C LEU A 32 8.58 1.81 7.55
N ARG A 33 8.83 0.87 6.64
CA ARG A 33 10.11 0.78 5.92
C ARG A 33 10.41 2.04 5.11
N GLN A 34 9.41 2.58 4.42
CA GLN A 34 9.56 3.80 3.62
C GLN A 34 9.90 5.02 4.48
N ALA A 35 9.35 5.08 5.69
CA ALA A 35 9.65 6.12 6.67
C ALA A 35 10.95 5.87 7.48
N GLY A 36 11.66 4.76 7.24
CA GLY A 36 12.91 4.41 7.91
C GLY A 36 12.75 3.79 9.31
N TYR A 37 11.53 3.43 9.69
CA TYR A 37 11.26 2.75 10.96
C TYR A 37 11.42 1.22 10.84
N ASP A 38 11.80 0.59 11.94
CA ASP A 38 11.72 -0.86 12.08
C ASP A 38 10.25 -1.30 12.18
N PRO A 39 9.75 -2.19 11.29
CA PRO A 39 8.42 -2.76 11.38
C PRO A 39 8.10 -3.42 12.73
N GLU A 40 9.11 -3.87 13.47
CA GLU A 40 8.97 -4.52 14.78
C GLU A 40 9.03 -3.53 15.96
N ALA A 41 9.24 -2.24 15.70
CA ALA A 41 9.28 -1.22 16.73
C ALA A 41 7.95 -1.10 17.49
N LYS A 42 8.01 -1.23 18.83
CA LYS A 42 6.83 -1.24 19.70
C LYS A 42 6.34 0.15 20.12
N ASN A 43 7.15 1.18 19.91
CA ASN A 43 6.84 2.58 20.23
C ASN A 43 6.08 3.31 19.11
N LEU A 44 5.68 2.60 18.05
CA LEU A 44 5.02 3.16 16.88
C LEU A 44 3.55 2.75 16.79
N THR A 45 2.68 3.74 16.68
CA THR A 45 1.26 3.54 16.34
C THR A 45 1.06 3.87 14.86
N VAL A 46 0.56 2.91 14.08
CA VAL A 46 0.28 3.10 12.65
C VAL A 46 -1.22 2.99 12.40
N LYS A 47 -1.80 4.02 11.78
CA LYS A 47 -3.21 4.01 11.34
C LYS A 47 -3.26 3.97 9.81
N VAL A 48 -4.01 3.03 9.27
CA VAL A 48 -4.22 2.87 7.82
C VAL A 48 -5.67 3.25 7.50
N LYS A 49 -5.87 4.15 6.53
CA LYS A 49 -7.20 4.55 6.05
C LYS A 49 -7.25 4.47 4.53
N PHE A 50 -8.25 3.78 4.01
CA PHE A 50 -8.57 3.75 2.58
C PHE A 50 -9.55 4.86 2.28
N GLU A 51 -9.19 5.74 1.35
CA GLU A 51 -10.01 6.86 0.92
C GLU A 51 -10.29 6.73 -0.57
N ASP A 52 -11.52 7.02 -0.97
CA ASP A 52 -11.86 7.08 -2.39
C ASP A 52 -11.18 8.30 -3.03
N GLN A 53 -10.56 8.07 -4.18
CA GLN A 53 -10.13 9.15 -5.05
C GLN A 53 -11.31 9.48 -5.97
N THR A 54 -11.72 10.75 -5.97
CA THR A 54 -12.85 11.24 -6.74
C THR A 54 -12.44 12.36 -7.68
N GLU A 55 -13.05 12.41 -8.87
CA GLU A 55 -12.84 13.46 -9.86
C GLU A 55 -14.19 13.93 -10.44
N GLY A 56 -14.21 15.13 -11.03
CA GLY A 56 -15.36 15.69 -11.75
C GLY A 56 -16.43 16.42 -10.91
N SER A 57 -17.48 16.87 -11.59
CA SER A 57 -18.69 17.48 -11.00
C SER A 57 -19.93 16.98 -11.76
N PRO A 58 -20.80 16.14 -11.14
CA PRO A 58 -20.69 15.59 -9.80
C PRO A 58 -19.53 14.60 -9.66
N SER A 59 -19.03 14.43 -8.42
CA SER A 59 -17.86 13.60 -8.14
C SER A 59 -18.14 12.11 -8.32
N TYR A 60 -17.29 11.42 -9.07
CA TYR A 60 -17.33 9.96 -9.20
C TYR A 60 -16.00 9.33 -8.75
N LYS A 61 -16.06 8.10 -8.24
CA LYS A 61 -14.88 7.36 -7.78
C LYS A 61 -14.04 6.92 -8.97
N VAL A 62 -12.78 7.35 -9.01
CA VAL A 62 -11.78 6.97 -10.02
C VAL A 62 -10.73 6.01 -9.47
N GLY A 63 -10.62 5.89 -8.15
CA GLY A 63 -9.65 5.01 -7.53
C GLY A 63 -9.80 4.95 -6.02
N THR A 64 -8.81 4.31 -5.38
CA THR A 64 -8.69 4.27 -3.93
C THR A 64 -7.24 4.57 -3.57
N LYS A 65 -7.04 5.56 -2.70
CA LYS A 65 -5.74 5.84 -2.09
C LYS A 65 -5.71 5.29 -0.68
N VAL A 66 -4.51 4.99 -0.21
CA VAL A 66 -4.29 4.60 1.18
C VAL A 66 -3.49 5.69 1.88
N ARG A 67 -4.06 6.24 2.95
CA ARG A 67 -3.40 7.19 3.83
C ARG A 67 -2.88 6.44 5.04
N VAL A 68 -1.60 6.57 5.32
CA VAL A 68 -0.95 5.98 6.49
C VAL A 68 -0.46 7.10 7.40
N GLU A 69 -0.80 7.01 8.68
CA GLU A 69 -0.33 7.93 9.73
C GLU A 69 0.53 7.12 10.72
N ILE A 70 1.79 7.51 10.88
CA ILE A 70 2.75 6.89 11.80
C ILE A 70 2.98 7.88 12.94
N VAL A 71 2.76 7.43 14.18
CA VAL A 71 2.96 8.23 15.40
C VAL A 71 3.98 7.52 16.27
N GLU A 72 5.09 8.18 16.55
CA GLU A 72 6.12 7.72 17.47
C GLU A 72 5.90 8.32 18.87
N ALA A 73 5.90 7.46 19.88
CA ALA A 73 5.88 7.91 21.26
C ALA A 73 7.31 8.27 21.70
N LEU A 74 7.62 9.56 21.73
CA LEU A 74 8.86 10.08 22.30
C LEU A 74 8.69 10.21 23.82
N LEU A 75 9.50 9.48 24.59
CA LEU A 75 9.60 9.73 26.03
C LEU A 75 10.22 11.12 26.20
N ALA A 76 9.49 12.05 26.83
CA ALA A 76 10.02 13.36 27.15
C ALA A 76 11.21 13.19 28.09
N ASP A 77 12.39 13.63 27.64
CA ASP A 77 13.58 13.73 28.47
C ASP A 77 13.24 14.66 29.63
N LYS A 78 13.29 14.15 30.86
CA LYS A 78 13.15 14.99 32.06
C LYS A 78 14.47 15.73 32.24
N GLU A 79 14.49 17.01 31.87
CA GLU A 79 15.48 17.98 32.40
C GLU A 79 15.47 18.02 33.93
#